data_AF-A0A0Q4H4F9-F1
#
_entry.id   AF-A0A0Q4H4F9-F1
#
_cell.length_a   1.000
_cell.length_b   1.000
_cell.length_c   1.000
_cell.angle_alpha   90.00
_cell.angle_beta   90.00
_cell.angle_gamma   90.00
#
_symmetry.space_group_name_H-M   'P 1'
#
loop_
_entity.id
_entity.type
_entity.pdbx_description
1 polymer ?
#
loop_
_entity_poly.entity_id
_entity_poly.type
_entity_poly.pdbx_seq_one_letter_code
_entity_poly.pdbx_strand_id
1 'polypeptide(L)'
;MSMPHLYEEELHKKIKILNETTWESKIKKPKIEKWLNNFSTEQEKSHALFLLSNFMYFGTLQIRQLLISLYRDLYKYPAVEKIRQENGNTTDLTLINEQFFESQKNTRFIGLGNASESGAHLLYWFRQENNLSNTLFPDNQGIFINEENGELRLKEESIKHYVLFDDFCGSGSQAIRYSVDIVEKIKKIDPTIKVSCLMLFATKTGKEKVIKKSKFDYIEAVVELDNSFKCFDPNSRYFQNCPDHIDQEFMKKFCMEYCEPLVRSLWTKDGYEGEALEKIVKNTTLGFGDCQLLIGFYHNTPNNTLPIIWYDEEEELWVPIFKRYNKVY
;
A
#
# COMPACT_ATOMS: atom_id res chain seq x y z
N MET A 1 -29.53 9.87 -28.92
CA MET A 1 -29.23 9.53 -27.51
C MET A 1 -28.97 10.82 -26.76
N SER A 2 -29.40 10.93 -25.50
CA SER A 2 -29.10 12.09 -24.67
C SER A 2 -27.60 12.13 -24.32
N MET A 3 -27.03 13.33 -24.11
CA MET A 3 -25.62 13.51 -23.72
C MET A 3 -25.18 12.63 -22.52
N PRO A 4 -25.99 12.45 -21.45
CA PRO A 4 -25.64 11.58 -20.33
C PRO A 4 -25.47 10.11 -20.74
N HIS A 5 -26.28 9.62 -21.67
CA HIS A 5 -26.22 8.23 -22.10
C HIS A 5 -24.97 7.94 -22.95
N LEU A 6 -24.55 8.90 -23.78
CA LEU A 6 -23.32 8.78 -24.57
C LEU A 6 -22.08 8.72 -23.66
N TYR A 7 -22.06 9.51 -22.59
CA TYR A 7 -20.95 9.51 -21.64
C TYR A 7 -20.84 8.20 -20.83
N GLU A 8 -21.96 7.62 -20.44
CA GLU A 8 -21.96 6.32 -19.76
C GLU A 8 -21.36 5.21 -20.64
N GLU A 9 -21.67 5.21 -21.94
CA GLU A 9 -21.05 4.31 -22.91
C GLU A 9 -19.52 4.52 -23.00
N GLU A 10 -19.05 5.78 -22.94
CA GLU A 10 -17.62 6.09 -22.91
C GLU A 10 -16.95 5.55 -21.65
N LEU A 11 -17.58 5.68 -20.47
CA LEU A 11 -17.08 5.11 -19.23
C LEU A 11 -16.99 3.58 -19.29
N HIS A 12 -18.03 2.93 -19.81
CA HIS A 12 -18.02 1.48 -20.03
C HIS A 12 -16.90 1.05 -20.98
N LYS A 13 -16.68 1.80 -22.07
CA LYS A 13 -15.57 1.55 -23.00
C LYS A 13 -14.22 1.70 -22.31
N LYS A 14 -14.03 2.76 -21.52
CA LYS A 14 -12.80 2.98 -20.74
C LYS A 14 -12.56 1.84 -19.75
N ILE A 15 -13.58 1.43 -19.01
CA ILE A 15 -13.51 0.30 -18.07
C ILE A 15 -13.18 -1.01 -18.78
N LYS A 16 -13.78 -1.27 -19.95
CA LYS A 16 -13.46 -2.45 -20.75
C LYS A 16 -11.99 -2.49 -21.16
N ILE A 17 -11.46 -1.36 -21.67
CA ILE A 17 -10.03 -1.25 -22.04
C ILE A 17 -9.15 -1.52 -20.82
N LEU A 18 -9.40 -0.83 -19.69
CA LEU A 18 -8.65 -1.05 -18.45
C LEU A 18 -8.69 -2.53 -18.03
N ASN A 19 -9.85 -3.16 -18.12
CA ASN A 19 -9.99 -4.55 -17.75
C ASN A 19 -9.19 -5.52 -18.64
N GLU A 20 -9.18 -5.28 -19.95
CA GLU A 20 -8.46 -6.09 -20.93
C GLU A 20 -6.94 -5.85 -20.88
N THR A 21 -6.49 -4.66 -20.46
CA THR A 21 -5.07 -4.29 -20.47
C THR A 21 -4.37 -4.35 -19.11
N THR A 22 -4.98 -3.80 -18.06
CA THR A 22 -4.32 -3.60 -16.75
C THR A 22 -4.95 -4.42 -15.65
N TRP A 23 -6.26 -4.68 -15.68
CA TRP A 23 -6.94 -5.43 -14.61
C TRP A 23 -6.95 -6.94 -14.81
N GLU A 24 -6.11 -7.47 -15.70
CA GLU A 24 -5.93 -8.91 -15.93
C GLU A 24 -7.26 -9.66 -16.21
N SER A 25 -8.21 -8.99 -16.87
CA SER A 25 -9.54 -9.52 -17.14
C SER A 25 -10.37 -9.92 -15.90
N LYS A 26 -10.09 -9.34 -14.73
CA LYS A 26 -10.76 -9.68 -13.45
C LYS A 26 -12.23 -9.26 -13.37
N ILE A 27 -12.68 -8.30 -14.17
CA ILE A 27 -14.03 -7.75 -14.11
C ILE A 27 -14.75 -7.94 -15.44
N LYS A 28 -15.83 -8.71 -15.41
CA LYS A 28 -16.75 -8.86 -16.54
C LYS A 28 -17.97 -7.94 -16.37
N LYS A 29 -18.63 -7.60 -17.47
CA LYS A 29 -19.84 -6.74 -17.48
C LYS A 29 -20.90 -7.14 -16.43
N PRO A 30 -21.26 -8.43 -16.24
CA PRO A 30 -22.25 -8.81 -15.22
C PRO A 30 -21.82 -8.47 -13.79
N LYS A 31 -20.50 -8.43 -13.51
CA LYS A 31 -20.00 -8.03 -12.18
C LYS A 31 -20.15 -6.53 -11.96
N ILE A 32 -19.92 -5.73 -13.01
CA ILE A 32 -20.15 -4.27 -12.96
C ILE A 32 -21.63 -4.00 -12.70
N GLU A 33 -22.52 -4.64 -13.45
CA GLU A 33 -23.98 -4.49 -13.27
C GLU A 33 -24.42 -4.87 -11.86
N LYS A 34 -23.93 -5.99 -11.32
CA LYS A 34 -24.19 -6.38 -9.92
C LYS A 34 -23.68 -5.34 -8.91
N TRP A 35 -22.49 -4.80 -9.13
CA TRP A 35 -21.94 -3.74 -8.27
C TRP A 35 -22.74 -2.43 -8.38
N LEU A 36 -23.21 -2.08 -9.57
CA LEU A 36 -24.03 -0.87 -9.78
C LEU A 36 -25.41 -1.00 -9.16
N ASN A 37 -25.94 -2.22 -9.00
CA ASN A 37 -27.21 -2.45 -8.31
C ASN A 37 -27.15 -2.16 -6.80
N ASN A 38 -25.97 -1.91 -6.22
CA ASN A 38 -25.89 -1.39 -4.86
C ASN A 38 -26.39 0.07 -4.75
N PHE A 39 -26.37 0.83 -5.85
CA PHE A 39 -26.73 2.26 -5.86
C PHE A 39 -28.19 2.47 -6.26
N SER A 40 -28.85 3.43 -5.61
CA SER A 40 -30.30 3.63 -5.69
C SER A 40 -30.74 4.41 -6.92
N THR A 41 -29.93 5.37 -7.35
CA THR A 41 -30.29 6.29 -8.44
C THR A 41 -29.38 6.12 -9.65
N GLU A 42 -29.89 6.44 -10.84
CA GLU A 42 -29.08 6.46 -12.07
C GLU A 42 -27.96 7.51 -12.00
N GLN A 43 -28.17 8.60 -11.25
CA GLN A 43 -27.14 9.60 -11.00
C GLN A 43 -25.97 8.99 -10.19
N GLU A 44 -26.26 8.29 -9.09
CA GLU A 44 -25.24 7.59 -8.30
C GLU A 44 -24.50 6.54 -9.13
N LYS A 45 -25.22 5.74 -9.92
CA LYS A 45 -24.60 4.73 -10.81
C LYS A 45 -23.64 5.36 -11.81
N SER A 46 -24.01 6.49 -12.42
CA SER A 46 -23.13 7.24 -13.32
C SER A 46 -21.86 7.74 -12.63
N HIS A 47 -21.98 8.27 -11.41
CA HIS A 47 -20.83 8.73 -10.61
C HIS A 47 -19.97 7.56 -10.11
N ALA A 48 -20.58 6.43 -9.75
CA ALA A 48 -19.89 5.21 -9.39
C ALA A 48 -19.10 4.62 -10.58
N LEU A 49 -19.70 4.59 -11.78
CA LEU A 49 -18.99 4.23 -13.01
C LEU A 49 -17.81 5.16 -13.28
N PHE A 50 -17.97 6.45 -13.03
CA PHE A 50 -16.87 7.40 -13.16
C PHE A 50 -15.72 7.08 -12.19
N LEU A 51 -15.99 6.80 -10.91
CA LEU A 51 -14.99 6.35 -9.94
C LEU A 51 -14.29 5.07 -10.43
N LEU A 52 -15.05 4.06 -10.84
CA LEU A 52 -14.52 2.80 -11.34
C LEU A 52 -13.63 3.01 -12.58
N SER A 53 -14.00 3.93 -13.48
CA SER A 53 -13.20 4.26 -14.65
C SER A 53 -11.84 4.91 -14.31
N ASN A 54 -11.67 5.41 -13.09
CA ASN A 54 -10.44 6.02 -12.60
C ASN A 54 -9.67 5.11 -11.63
N PHE A 55 -10.11 3.86 -11.46
CA PHE A 55 -9.49 2.91 -10.56
C PHE A 55 -8.13 2.43 -11.07
N MET A 56 -7.09 2.69 -10.28
CA MET A 56 -5.72 2.25 -10.56
C MET A 56 -5.53 0.83 -10.05
N TYR A 57 -5.25 -0.09 -10.96
CA TYR A 57 -4.96 -1.47 -10.61
C TYR A 57 -3.55 -1.84 -11.02
N PHE A 58 -2.81 -2.46 -10.10
CA PHE A 58 -1.49 -3.02 -10.37
C PHE A 58 -1.56 -4.53 -10.33
N GLY A 59 -1.53 -5.13 -11.53
CA GLY A 59 -1.46 -6.56 -11.72
C GLY A 59 -0.08 -7.13 -11.37
N THR A 60 0.08 -8.43 -11.55
CA THR A 60 1.27 -9.19 -11.20
C THR A 60 2.51 -8.65 -11.90
N LEU A 61 2.39 -8.32 -13.20
CA LEU A 61 3.48 -7.78 -14.00
C LEU A 61 3.98 -6.45 -13.42
N GLN A 62 3.06 -5.52 -13.15
CA GLN A 62 3.41 -4.20 -12.64
C GLN A 62 4.01 -4.28 -11.23
N ILE A 63 3.45 -5.11 -10.34
CA ILE A 63 4.00 -5.32 -9.00
C ILE A 63 5.44 -5.87 -9.09
N ARG A 64 5.70 -6.85 -9.95
CA ARG A 64 7.06 -7.39 -10.15
C ARG A 64 8.04 -6.34 -10.67
N GLN A 65 7.63 -5.49 -11.61
CA GLN A 65 8.49 -4.39 -12.07
C GLN A 65 8.76 -3.36 -10.97
N LEU A 66 7.77 -3.05 -10.13
CA LEU A 66 7.97 -2.16 -8.99
C LEU A 66 8.92 -2.76 -7.94
N LEU A 67 8.91 -4.09 -7.74
CA LEU A 67 9.88 -4.77 -6.87
C LEU A 67 11.32 -4.67 -7.40
N ILE A 68 11.51 -4.71 -8.72
CA ILE A 68 12.81 -4.47 -9.36
C ILE A 68 13.26 -3.02 -9.14
N SER A 69 12.36 -2.06 -9.39
CA SER A 69 12.64 -0.63 -9.16
C SER A 69 12.96 -0.35 -7.70
N LEU A 70 12.24 -0.94 -6.74
CA LEU A 70 12.50 -0.78 -5.32
C LEU A 70 13.93 -1.24 -4.96
N TYR A 71 14.34 -2.43 -5.41
CA TYR A 71 15.70 -2.92 -5.13
C TYR A 71 16.76 -2.06 -5.80
N ARG A 72 16.57 -1.75 -7.10
CA ARG A 72 17.55 -0.98 -7.89
C ARG A 72 17.70 0.44 -7.36
N ASP A 73 16.59 1.17 -7.25
CA ASP A 73 16.57 2.62 -7.04
C ASP A 73 16.65 2.99 -5.58
N LEU A 74 16.02 2.22 -4.68
CA LEU A 74 15.91 2.60 -3.27
C LEU A 74 16.91 1.87 -2.37
N TYR A 75 17.48 0.74 -2.80
CA TYR A 75 18.48 -0.02 -2.04
C TYR A 75 19.86 0.02 -2.71
N LYS A 76 19.98 -0.48 -3.94
CA LYS A 76 21.27 -0.69 -4.61
C LYS A 76 21.94 0.61 -4.99
N TYR A 77 21.24 1.53 -5.66
CA TYR A 77 21.84 2.80 -6.09
C TYR A 77 22.32 3.66 -4.92
N PRO A 78 21.56 3.86 -3.83
CA PRO A 78 22.06 4.60 -2.67
C PRO A 78 23.28 3.93 -2.02
N ALA A 79 23.32 2.59 -1.97
CA ALA A 79 24.48 1.87 -1.44
C ALA A 79 25.72 2.06 -2.33
N VAL A 80 25.55 1.94 -3.66
CA VAL A 80 26.63 2.17 -4.64
C VAL A 80 27.10 3.62 -4.61
N GLU A 81 26.18 4.58 -4.54
CA GLU A 81 26.54 6.01 -4.44
C GLU A 81 27.39 6.28 -3.20
N LYS A 82 26.98 5.74 -2.03
CA LYS A 82 27.75 5.86 -0.80
C LYS A 82 29.16 5.25 -0.94
N ILE A 83 29.27 4.02 -1.47
CA ILE A 83 30.56 3.36 -1.72
C ILE A 83 31.44 4.23 -2.62
N ARG A 84 30.88 4.81 -3.68
CA ARG A 84 31.63 5.69 -4.57
C ARG A 84 32.16 6.90 -3.84
N GLN A 85 31.31 7.59 -3.07
CA GLN A 85 31.69 8.79 -2.32
C GLN A 85 32.79 8.50 -1.28
N GLU A 86 32.68 7.40 -0.54
CA GLU A 86 33.67 6.98 0.47
C GLU A 86 35.03 6.60 -0.14
N ASN A 87 35.07 6.24 -1.42
CA ASN A 87 36.27 5.88 -2.16
C ASN A 87 36.67 6.97 -3.20
N GLY A 88 36.44 8.24 -2.88
CA GLY A 88 36.91 9.37 -3.69
C GLY A 88 36.19 9.53 -5.03
N ASN A 89 34.88 9.26 -5.08
CA ASN A 89 34.04 9.25 -6.29
C ASN A 89 34.49 8.26 -7.37
N THR A 90 35.08 7.14 -6.96
CA THR A 90 35.57 6.09 -7.87
C THR A 90 34.50 5.62 -8.88
N THR A 91 34.99 5.15 -10.02
CA THR A 91 34.20 4.45 -11.05
C THR A 91 34.70 3.03 -11.30
N ASP A 92 35.62 2.54 -10.46
CA ASP A 92 36.12 1.16 -10.54
C ASP A 92 35.01 0.18 -10.18
N LEU A 93 34.50 -0.52 -11.19
CA LEU A 93 33.40 -1.47 -11.06
C LEU A 93 33.78 -2.67 -10.19
N THR A 94 35.04 -3.09 -10.18
CA THR A 94 35.47 -4.25 -9.38
C THR A 94 35.37 -3.90 -7.91
N LEU A 95 35.98 -2.78 -7.50
CA LEU A 95 35.92 -2.27 -6.13
C LEU A 95 34.47 -2.03 -5.67
N ILE A 96 33.67 -1.36 -6.50
CA ILE A 96 32.27 -1.05 -6.20
C ILE A 96 31.47 -2.33 -5.97
N ASN A 97 31.62 -3.32 -6.87
CA ASN A 97 30.87 -4.57 -6.77
C ASN A 97 31.29 -5.37 -5.54
N GLU A 98 32.59 -5.48 -5.26
CA GLU A 98 33.11 -6.18 -4.08
C GLU A 98 32.55 -5.59 -2.78
N GLN A 99 32.65 -4.27 -2.59
CA GLN A 99 32.12 -3.61 -1.40
C GLN A 99 30.58 -3.68 -1.32
N PHE A 100 29.89 -3.60 -2.46
CA PHE A 100 28.44 -3.73 -2.49
C PHE A 100 27.99 -5.13 -2.08
N PHE A 101 28.63 -6.19 -2.60
CA PHE A 101 28.30 -7.56 -2.23
C PHE A 101 28.58 -7.81 -0.74
N GLU A 102 29.63 -7.23 -0.18
CA GLU A 102 29.88 -7.32 1.27
C GLU A 102 28.77 -6.61 2.05
N SER A 103 28.46 -5.35 1.72
CA SER A 103 27.35 -4.62 2.33
C SER A 103 26.01 -5.37 2.21
N GLN A 104 25.78 -6.08 1.11
CA GLN A 104 24.58 -6.88 0.90
C GLN A 104 24.52 -8.10 1.82
N LYS A 105 25.64 -8.80 2.05
CA LYS A 105 25.69 -9.92 3.01
C LYS A 105 25.35 -9.47 4.42
N ASN A 106 25.73 -8.24 4.80
CA ASN A 106 25.38 -7.61 6.08
C ASN A 106 24.00 -6.95 6.09
N THR A 107 23.17 -7.19 5.08
CA THR A 107 21.78 -6.70 4.99
C THR A 107 20.77 -7.83 5.25
N ARG A 108 19.67 -7.53 5.93
CA ARG A 108 18.48 -8.41 6.00
C ARG A 108 17.22 -7.70 5.52
N PHE A 109 16.46 -8.33 4.64
CA PHE A 109 15.16 -7.85 4.13
C PHE A 109 14.03 -8.52 4.89
N ILE A 110 13.10 -7.72 5.42
CA ILE A 110 12.09 -8.15 6.38
C ILE A 110 10.74 -7.56 5.98
N GLY A 111 9.69 -8.38 5.92
CA GLY A 111 8.35 -7.91 5.60
C GLY A 111 7.75 -7.20 6.80
N LEU A 112 7.20 -6.01 6.60
CA LEU A 112 6.30 -5.39 7.56
C LEU A 112 5.04 -6.24 7.63
N GLY A 113 4.71 -6.70 8.83
CA GLY A 113 3.65 -7.68 9.04
C GLY A 113 4.10 -8.99 9.67
N ASN A 114 3.15 -9.90 9.86
CA ASN A 114 3.43 -11.31 10.13
C ASN A 114 3.52 -12.08 8.80
N ALA A 115 3.73 -13.40 8.85
CA ALA A 115 3.89 -14.22 7.65
C ALA A 115 2.66 -14.29 6.72
N SER A 116 1.46 -13.93 7.19
CA SER A 116 0.23 -13.88 6.39
C SER A 116 -0.05 -12.49 5.77
N GLU A 117 0.85 -11.52 5.99
CA GLU A 117 0.70 -10.15 5.48
C GLU A 117 1.32 -9.95 4.09
N SER A 118 0.85 -8.93 3.38
CA SER A 118 1.30 -8.57 2.02
C SER A 118 2.80 -8.35 1.93
N GLY A 119 3.40 -7.68 2.92
CA GLY A 119 4.85 -7.44 2.98
C GLY A 119 5.66 -8.73 2.91
N ALA A 120 5.28 -9.76 3.69
CA ALA A 120 5.94 -11.06 3.68
C ALA A 120 5.73 -11.82 2.36
N HIS A 121 4.50 -11.80 1.82
CA HIS A 121 4.17 -12.43 0.54
C HIS A 121 5.02 -11.86 -0.60
N LEU A 122 5.19 -10.53 -0.67
CA LEU A 122 5.94 -9.89 -1.74
C LEU A 122 7.45 -10.11 -1.65
N LEU A 123 8.02 -10.39 -0.47
CA LEU A 123 9.44 -10.72 -0.34
C LEU A 123 9.84 -11.95 -1.16
N TYR A 124 8.94 -12.90 -1.35
CA TYR A 124 9.18 -14.06 -2.20
C TYR A 124 9.45 -13.64 -3.65
N TRP A 125 8.61 -12.78 -4.22
CA TRP A 125 8.82 -12.22 -5.57
C TRP A 125 10.02 -11.28 -5.59
N PHE A 126 10.19 -10.43 -4.58
CA PHE A 126 11.32 -9.52 -4.47
C PHE A 126 12.66 -10.26 -4.59
N ARG A 127 12.80 -11.39 -3.90
CA ARG A 127 13.98 -12.26 -3.98
C ARG A 127 14.21 -12.80 -5.38
N GLN A 128 13.14 -13.29 -6.03
CA GLN A 128 13.22 -13.90 -7.36
C GLN A 128 13.56 -12.88 -8.44
N GLU A 129 12.81 -11.78 -8.51
CA GLU A 129 12.99 -10.74 -9.53
C GLU A 129 14.37 -10.08 -9.46
N ASN A 130 14.96 -10.02 -8.26
CA ASN A 130 16.27 -9.39 -8.03
C ASN A 130 17.43 -10.40 -7.89
N ASN A 131 17.19 -11.69 -8.15
CA ASN A 131 18.19 -12.76 -8.06
C ASN A 131 18.96 -12.77 -6.72
N LEU A 132 18.24 -12.61 -5.61
CA LEU A 132 18.81 -12.50 -4.28
C LEU A 132 18.94 -13.86 -3.59
N SER A 133 20.00 -14.03 -2.79
CA SER A 133 20.16 -15.19 -1.91
C SER A 133 19.01 -15.25 -0.89
N ASN A 134 18.49 -16.45 -0.63
CA ASN A 134 17.48 -16.66 0.40
C ASN A 134 18.04 -16.37 1.83
N THR A 135 19.36 -16.40 2.02
CA THR A 135 20.02 -16.09 3.29
C THR A 135 19.84 -14.63 3.72
N LEU A 136 19.42 -13.74 2.81
CA LEU A 136 19.13 -12.33 3.12
C LEU A 136 17.76 -12.11 3.77
N PHE A 137 16.93 -13.15 3.87
CA PHE A 137 15.54 -13.06 4.32
C PHE A 137 15.37 -13.92 5.58
N PRO A 138 15.56 -13.35 6.78
CA PRO A 138 15.35 -14.08 8.01
C PRO A 138 13.84 -14.28 8.24
N ASP A 139 13.49 -15.26 9.07
CA ASP A 139 12.16 -15.29 9.66
C ASP A 139 11.95 -14.02 10.50
N ASN A 140 10.77 -13.39 10.45
CA ASN A 140 10.47 -12.16 11.18
C ASN A 140 10.64 -12.33 12.70
N GLN A 141 10.41 -13.54 13.23
CA GLN A 141 10.67 -13.87 14.65
C GLN A 141 12.15 -14.16 14.94
N GLY A 142 12.99 -14.27 13.90
CA GLY A 142 14.39 -14.65 13.97
C GLY A 142 15.37 -13.49 14.06
N ILE A 143 14.93 -12.23 14.23
CA ILE A 143 15.86 -11.10 14.38
C ILE A 143 16.57 -11.15 15.73
N PHE A 144 15.83 -11.52 16.78
CA PHE A 144 16.30 -11.47 18.15
C PHE A 144 16.39 -12.87 18.77
N ILE A 145 17.30 -13.02 19.72
CA ILE A 145 17.38 -14.17 20.63
C ILE A 145 17.23 -13.65 22.05
N ASN A 146 16.40 -14.32 22.85
CA ASN A 146 16.37 -14.14 24.29
C ASN A 146 17.44 -15.03 24.91
N GLU A 147 18.39 -14.43 25.61
CA GLU A 147 19.36 -15.14 26.43
C GLU A 147 18.71 -15.71 27.69
N GLU A 148 19.34 -16.71 28.31
CA GLU A 148 18.84 -17.34 29.54
C GLU A 148 18.72 -16.36 30.71
N ASN A 149 19.50 -15.27 30.69
CA ASN A 149 19.44 -14.17 31.66
C ASN A 149 18.30 -13.17 31.39
N GLY A 150 17.52 -13.36 30.32
CA GLY A 150 16.44 -12.47 29.90
C GLY A 150 16.87 -11.28 29.03
N GLU A 151 18.16 -11.17 28.67
CA GLU A 151 18.64 -10.13 27.76
C GLU A 151 18.28 -10.44 26.31
N LEU A 152 17.94 -9.38 25.57
CA LEU A 152 17.63 -9.45 24.15
C LEU A 152 18.87 -9.12 23.34
N ARG A 153 19.29 -10.03 22.45
CA ARG A 153 20.37 -9.77 21.48
C ARG A 153 19.91 -9.99 20.05
N LEU A 154 20.72 -9.53 19.09
CA LEU A 154 20.54 -9.87 17.69
C LEU A 154 20.99 -11.31 17.44
N LYS A 155 20.23 -12.04 16.62
CA LYS A 155 20.59 -13.40 16.19
C LYS A 155 21.89 -13.42 15.38
N GLU A 156 22.12 -12.39 14.59
CA GLU A 156 23.28 -12.25 13.71
C GLU A 156 23.94 -10.88 13.93
N GLU A 157 25.05 -10.85 14.67
CA GLU A 157 25.76 -9.62 15.03
C GLU A 157 26.48 -8.94 13.85
N SER A 158 26.74 -9.71 12.78
CA SER A 158 27.35 -9.22 11.55
C SER A 158 26.41 -8.33 10.75
N ILE A 159 25.11 -8.28 11.06
CA ILE A 159 24.14 -7.49 10.31
C ILE A 159 24.25 -6.02 10.68
N LYS A 160 24.42 -5.18 9.67
CA LYS A 160 24.58 -3.72 9.81
C LYS A 160 23.47 -2.93 9.15
N HIS A 161 22.60 -3.59 8.38
CA HIS A 161 21.46 -2.96 7.74
C HIS A 161 20.22 -3.85 7.76
N TYR A 162 19.14 -3.39 8.35
CA TYR A 162 17.82 -3.99 8.21
C TYR A 162 16.97 -3.16 7.25
N VAL A 163 16.34 -3.82 6.27
CA VAL A 163 15.42 -3.21 5.32
C VAL A 163 14.04 -3.80 5.56
N LEU A 164 13.17 -3.01 6.19
CA LEU A 164 11.77 -3.33 6.38
C LEU A 164 11.00 -2.94 5.11
N PHE A 165 10.19 -3.87 4.62
CA PHE A 165 9.53 -3.80 3.32
C PHE A 165 8.01 -3.82 3.50
N ASP A 166 7.27 -2.95 2.81
CA ASP A 166 5.80 -3.00 2.74
C ASP A 166 5.30 -2.75 1.33
N ASP A 167 4.09 -3.22 1.01
CA ASP A 167 3.47 -2.94 -0.28
C ASP A 167 2.85 -1.55 -0.32
N PHE A 168 2.19 -1.10 0.76
CA PHE A 168 1.47 0.17 0.76
C PHE A 168 1.42 0.87 2.12
N CYS A 169 1.91 2.12 2.16
CA CYS A 169 1.80 2.99 3.33
C CYS A 169 0.79 4.11 3.12
N GLY A 170 -0.45 3.85 3.56
CA GLY A 170 -1.53 4.83 3.55
C GLY A 170 -1.37 5.90 4.63
N SER A 171 -1.76 5.56 5.87
CA SER A 171 -1.77 6.51 7.00
C SER A 171 -0.52 6.48 7.88
N GLY A 172 0.45 5.62 7.55
CA GLY A 172 1.70 5.40 8.29
C GLY A 172 1.59 4.63 9.60
N SER A 173 0.37 4.22 10.02
CA SER A 173 0.16 3.59 11.33
C SER A 173 0.97 2.30 11.52
N GLN A 174 1.01 1.44 10.49
CA GLN A 174 1.71 0.16 10.56
C GLN A 174 3.22 0.36 10.74
N ALA A 175 3.86 1.14 9.87
CA ALA A 175 5.29 1.43 9.97
C ALA A 175 5.68 2.08 11.31
N ILE A 176 4.86 3.00 11.85
CA ILE A 176 5.11 3.61 13.17
C ILE A 176 5.06 2.56 14.28
N ARG A 177 4.08 1.64 14.25
CA ARG A 177 4.01 0.54 15.22
C ARG A 177 5.26 -0.34 15.17
N TYR A 178 5.68 -0.75 13.97
CA TYR A 178 6.90 -1.55 13.78
C TYR A 178 8.19 -0.81 14.16
N SER A 179 8.20 0.52 14.06
CA SER A 179 9.30 1.32 14.59
C SER A 179 9.50 1.08 16.08
N VAL A 180 8.42 1.00 16.86
CA VAL A 180 8.49 0.74 18.29
C VAL A 180 8.84 -0.73 18.55
N ASP A 181 8.20 -1.64 17.84
CA ASP A 181 8.30 -3.08 18.12
C ASP A 181 9.64 -3.71 17.71
N ILE A 182 10.28 -3.18 16.66
CA ILE A 182 11.51 -3.74 16.06
C ILE A 182 12.64 -2.71 16.07
N VAL A 183 12.43 -1.54 15.47
CA VAL A 183 13.53 -0.59 15.19
C VAL A 183 14.13 -0.07 16.49
N GLU A 184 13.31 0.31 17.47
CA GLU A 184 13.79 0.74 18.78
C GLU A 184 14.60 -0.35 19.51
N LYS A 185 14.21 -1.62 19.37
CA LYS A 185 14.96 -2.73 19.97
C LYS A 185 16.32 -2.92 19.30
N ILE A 186 16.37 -2.88 17.96
CA ILE A 186 17.63 -2.93 17.21
C ILE A 186 18.55 -1.78 17.65
N LYS A 187 18.03 -0.55 17.70
CA LYS A 187 18.81 0.65 18.06
C LYS A 187 19.27 0.67 19.51
N LYS A 188 18.53 0.03 20.43
CA LYS A 188 18.96 -0.16 21.83
C LYS A 188 20.14 -1.13 21.93
N ILE A 189 20.17 -2.16 21.10
CA ILE A 189 21.27 -3.15 21.07
C ILE A 189 22.51 -2.55 20.40
N ASP A 190 22.34 -1.98 19.20
CA ASP A 190 23.42 -1.32 18.47
C ASP A 190 22.86 -0.10 17.71
N PRO A 191 23.13 1.14 18.17
CA PRO A 191 22.62 2.34 17.54
C PRO A 191 23.22 2.60 16.16
N THR A 192 24.34 1.95 15.81
CA THR A 192 25.03 2.12 14.53
C THR A 192 24.38 1.35 13.38
N ILE A 193 23.54 0.35 13.69
CA ILE A 193 22.84 -0.45 12.69
C ILE A 193 21.85 0.44 11.94
N LYS A 194 21.94 0.48 10.61
CA LYS A 194 20.98 1.18 9.76
C LYS A 194 19.68 0.39 9.69
N VAL A 195 18.55 1.08 9.76
CA VAL A 195 17.22 0.50 9.60
C VAL A 195 16.41 1.33 8.62
N SER A 196 16.04 0.74 7.50
CA SER A 196 15.30 1.40 6.42
C SER A 196 13.87 0.86 6.31
N CYS A 197 12.95 1.69 5.86
CA CYS A 197 11.58 1.31 5.50
C CYS A 197 11.36 1.62 4.01
N LEU A 198 11.27 0.59 3.18
CA LEU A 198 11.07 0.72 1.73
C LEU A 198 9.70 0.21 1.34
N MET A 199 8.97 1.00 0.54
CA MET A 199 7.59 0.71 0.19
C MET A 199 7.40 0.75 -1.33
N LEU A 200 6.49 -0.06 -1.88
CA LEU A 200 6.12 0.11 -3.29
C LEU A 200 5.33 1.41 -3.48
N PHE A 201 4.40 1.67 -2.57
CA PHE A 201 3.54 2.84 -2.61
C PHE A 201 3.45 3.50 -1.24
N ALA A 202 3.40 4.82 -1.21
CA ALA A 202 3.04 5.57 -0.01
C ALA A 202 2.22 6.80 -0.35
N THR A 203 1.29 7.19 0.52
CA THR A 203 0.80 8.57 0.44
C THR A 203 1.87 9.52 0.96
N LYS A 204 1.96 10.72 0.40
CA LYS A 204 2.92 11.74 0.84
C LYS A 204 2.75 12.05 2.34
N THR A 205 1.50 12.23 2.77
CA THR A 205 1.16 12.52 4.17
C THR A 205 1.48 11.34 5.10
N GLY A 206 1.23 10.10 4.66
CA GLY A 206 1.60 8.88 5.35
C GLY A 206 3.11 8.76 5.55
N LYS A 207 3.88 8.91 4.47
CA LYS A 207 5.35 8.87 4.50
C LYS A 207 5.93 9.94 5.43
N GLU A 208 5.49 11.20 5.28
CA GLU A 208 5.92 12.31 6.15
C GLU A 208 5.63 12.05 7.63
N LYS A 209 4.49 11.43 7.94
CA LYS A 209 4.14 11.06 9.31
C LYS A 209 5.04 9.95 9.85
N VAL A 210 5.40 8.95 9.04
CA VAL A 210 6.39 7.92 9.42
C VAL A 210 7.75 8.57 9.68
N ILE A 211 8.22 9.44 8.80
CA ILE A 211 9.49 10.18 8.98
C ILE A 211 9.51 10.92 10.33
N LYS A 212 8.43 11.60 10.68
CA LYS A 212 8.35 12.39 11.92
C LYS A 212 8.19 11.54 13.19
N LYS A 213 7.59 10.36 13.11
CA LYS A 213 7.15 9.59 14.29
C LYS A 213 7.85 8.25 14.49
N SER A 214 8.79 7.90 13.63
CA SER A 214 9.54 6.64 13.70
C SER A 214 11.02 6.86 13.96
N LYS A 215 11.76 5.76 14.10
CA LYS A 215 13.21 5.69 14.32
C LYS A 215 13.95 5.10 13.11
N PHE A 216 13.29 4.97 11.96
CA PHE A 216 13.94 4.55 10.72
C PHE A 216 14.97 5.60 10.29
N ASP A 217 16.12 5.16 9.79
CA ASP A 217 17.17 6.06 9.28
C ASP A 217 16.90 6.48 7.83
N TYR A 218 16.13 5.70 7.09
CA TYR A 218 15.82 5.95 5.68
C TYR A 218 14.44 5.39 5.33
N ILE A 219 13.56 6.23 4.80
CA ILE A 219 12.17 5.88 4.49
C ILE A 219 11.89 6.33 3.06
N GLU A 220 11.59 5.39 2.18
CA GLU A 220 11.32 5.71 0.78
C GLU A 220 10.24 4.84 0.15
N ALA A 221 9.59 5.38 -0.89
CA ALA A 221 8.57 4.68 -1.67
C ALA A 221 8.85 4.81 -3.17
N VAL A 222 8.57 3.77 -3.95
CA VAL A 222 8.75 3.82 -5.42
C VAL A 222 7.73 4.78 -6.05
N VAL A 223 6.50 4.76 -5.54
CA VAL A 223 5.41 5.63 -5.99
C VAL A 223 4.86 6.41 -4.81
N GLU A 224 4.91 7.73 -4.90
CA GLU A 224 4.27 8.62 -3.93
C GLU A 224 2.94 9.16 -4.46
N LEU A 225 1.90 9.03 -3.62
CA LEU A 225 0.55 9.54 -3.88
C LEU A 225 0.34 10.82 -3.07
N ASP A 226 0.35 11.96 -3.74
CA ASP A 226 -0.02 13.25 -3.13
C ASP A 226 -1.55 13.42 -3.00
N ASN A 227 -1.98 14.58 -2.47
CA ASN A 227 -3.39 14.86 -2.24
C ASN A 227 -4.25 14.86 -3.52
N SER A 228 -3.66 15.05 -4.70
CA SER A 228 -4.43 15.01 -5.95
C SER A 228 -4.97 13.61 -6.25
N PHE A 229 -4.45 12.55 -5.62
CA PHE A 229 -5.00 11.19 -5.73
C PHE A 229 -6.18 10.92 -4.78
N LYS A 230 -6.50 11.83 -3.86
CA LYS A 230 -7.71 11.71 -3.03
C LYS A 230 -8.94 12.06 -3.88
N CYS A 231 -9.99 11.25 -3.83
CA CYS A 231 -11.20 11.49 -4.61
C CYS A 231 -11.86 12.84 -4.30
N PHE A 232 -11.89 13.23 -3.03
CA PHE A 232 -12.67 14.38 -2.56
C PHE A 232 -11.79 15.50 -2.00
N ASP A 233 -10.53 15.56 -2.43
CA ASP A 233 -9.69 16.74 -2.25
C ASP A 233 -10.08 17.80 -3.30
N PRO A 234 -10.09 19.10 -2.95
CA PRO A 234 -10.40 20.17 -3.91
C PRO A 234 -9.49 20.18 -5.14
N ASN A 235 -8.27 19.65 -5.05
CA ASN A 235 -7.31 19.54 -6.15
C ASN A 235 -7.26 18.12 -6.75
N SER A 236 -8.33 17.33 -6.58
CA SER A 236 -8.38 15.97 -7.09
C SER A 236 -8.16 15.92 -8.59
N ARG A 237 -7.17 15.13 -9.02
CA ARG A 237 -6.81 14.98 -10.44
C ARG A 237 -7.93 14.36 -11.28
N TYR A 238 -8.83 13.61 -10.63
CA TYR A 238 -9.93 12.95 -11.32
C TYR A 238 -10.94 13.95 -11.90
N PHE A 239 -11.06 15.13 -11.30
CA PHE A 239 -12.07 16.14 -11.66
C PHE A 239 -11.54 17.30 -12.51
N GLN A 240 -10.25 17.29 -12.88
CA GLN A 240 -9.65 18.39 -13.67
C GLN A 240 -10.23 18.54 -15.07
N ASN A 241 -10.75 17.45 -15.66
CA ASN A 241 -11.38 17.43 -16.98
C ASN A 241 -12.65 16.57 -16.97
N CYS A 242 -13.42 16.58 -15.88
CA CYS A 242 -14.67 15.82 -15.80
C CYS A 242 -15.82 16.60 -16.47
N PRO A 243 -16.83 15.92 -17.03
CA PRO A 243 -18.01 16.59 -17.55
C PRO A 243 -18.81 17.30 -16.46
N ASP A 244 -19.53 18.35 -16.84
CA ASP A 244 -20.33 19.19 -15.91
C ASP A 244 -21.38 18.43 -15.07
N HIS A 245 -21.83 17.27 -15.55
CA HIS A 245 -22.83 16.46 -14.84
C HIS A 245 -22.21 15.52 -13.78
N ILE A 246 -20.87 15.44 -13.70
CA ILE A 246 -20.15 14.74 -12.64
C ILE A 246 -19.81 15.74 -11.54
N ASP A 247 -20.49 15.60 -10.41
CA ASP A 247 -20.38 16.51 -9.26
C ASP A 247 -19.61 15.82 -8.12
N GLN A 248 -18.50 16.44 -7.71
CA GLN A 248 -17.61 15.92 -6.66
C GLN A 248 -18.28 15.92 -5.27
N GLU A 249 -19.06 16.96 -4.94
CA GLU A 249 -19.71 17.10 -3.63
C GLU A 249 -20.89 16.14 -3.51
N PHE A 250 -21.69 16.00 -4.57
CA PHE A 250 -22.70 14.95 -4.67
C PHE A 250 -22.06 13.57 -4.49
N MET A 251 -20.93 13.31 -5.17
CA MET A 251 -20.23 12.04 -5.10
C MET A 251 -19.71 11.71 -3.70
N LYS A 252 -19.12 12.71 -3.06
CA LYS A 252 -18.65 12.62 -1.67
C LYS A 252 -19.81 12.30 -0.73
N LYS A 253 -20.94 12.97 -0.90
CA LYS A 253 -22.13 12.78 -0.07
C LYS A 253 -22.63 11.34 -0.13
N PHE A 254 -22.92 10.81 -1.31
CA PHE A 254 -23.39 9.42 -1.39
C PHE A 254 -22.30 8.44 -0.95
N CYS A 255 -21.02 8.69 -1.25
CA CYS A 255 -19.95 7.82 -0.76
C CYS A 255 -19.90 7.77 0.77
N MET A 256 -20.12 8.89 1.46
CA MET A 256 -20.24 8.88 2.93
C MET A 256 -21.46 8.07 3.38
N GLU A 257 -22.62 8.28 2.77
CA GLU A 257 -23.88 7.58 3.11
C GLU A 257 -23.75 6.06 2.93
N TYR A 258 -23.14 5.60 1.84
CA TYR A 258 -22.93 4.19 1.57
C TYR A 258 -21.76 3.59 2.35
N CYS A 259 -20.62 4.28 2.49
CA CYS A 259 -19.46 3.69 3.14
C CYS A 259 -19.57 3.65 4.68
N GLU A 260 -20.28 4.58 5.31
CA GLU A 260 -20.41 4.59 6.77
C GLU A 260 -20.99 3.27 7.34
N PRO A 261 -22.14 2.76 6.88
CA PRO A 261 -22.67 1.49 7.38
C PRO A 261 -21.74 0.31 7.08
N LEU A 262 -21.03 0.32 5.95
CA LEU A 262 -20.06 -0.73 5.60
C LEU A 262 -18.92 -0.79 6.61
N VAL A 263 -18.24 0.34 6.84
CA VAL A 263 -17.12 0.35 7.80
C VAL A 263 -17.60 0.19 9.23
N ARG A 264 -18.81 0.65 9.57
CA ARG A 264 -19.41 0.42 10.89
C ARG A 264 -19.62 -1.07 11.13
N SER A 265 -20.23 -1.80 10.19
CA SER A 265 -20.35 -3.26 10.29
C SER A 265 -18.99 -3.94 10.48
N LEU A 266 -17.99 -3.56 9.67
CA LEU A 266 -16.62 -4.10 9.79
C LEU A 266 -16.04 -3.87 11.19
N TRP A 267 -16.05 -2.64 11.69
CA TRP A 267 -15.41 -2.32 12.97
C TRP A 267 -16.18 -2.85 14.19
N THR A 268 -17.51 -2.96 14.10
CA THR A 268 -18.31 -3.63 15.14
C THR A 268 -17.95 -5.11 15.24
N LYS A 269 -17.75 -5.80 14.10
CA LYS A 269 -17.27 -7.20 14.09
C LYS A 269 -15.87 -7.36 14.68
N ASP A 270 -15.00 -6.37 14.44
CA ASP A 270 -13.66 -6.28 15.05
C ASP A 270 -13.71 -5.89 16.54
N GLY A 271 -14.90 -5.77 17.15
CA GLY A 271 -15.08 -5.53 18.59
C GLY A 271 -15.01 -4.06 19.02
N TYR A 272 -15.08 -3.10 18.10
CA TYR A 272 -15.16 -1.69 18.45
C TYR A 272 -16.59 -1.31 18.86
N GLU A 273 -16.70 -0.59 19.98
CA GLU A 273 -17.97 -0.13 20.54
C GLU A 273 -17.89 1.33 21.03
N GLY A 274 -19.05 1.95 21.26
CA GLY A 274 -19.16 3.30 21.85
C GLY A 274 -18.37 4.37 21.10
N GLU A 275 -17.70 5.26 21.85
CA GLU A 275 -16.94 6.38 21.28
C GLU A 275 -15.77 5.91 20.39
N ALA A 276 -15.15 4.77 20.73
CA ALA A 276 -14.08 4.20 19.91
C ALA A 276 -14.59 3.78 18.53
N LEU A 277 -15.80 3.20 18.45
CA LEU A 277 -16.47 2.87 17.19
C LEU A 277 -16.73 4.13 16.36
N GLU A 278 -17.33 5.17 16.94
CA GLU A 278 -17.62 6.41 16.20
C GLU A 278 -16.35 7.06 15.64
N LYS A 279 -15.26 7.03 16.43
CA LYS A 279 -13.98 7.59 16.01
C LYS A 279 -13.34 6.79 14.87
N ILE A 280 -13.37 5.45 14.92
CA ILE A 280 -12.76 4.63 13.87
C ILE A 280 -13.61 4.66 12.60
N VAL A 281 -14.94 4.62 12.70
CA VAL A 281 -15.86 4.77 11.58
C VAL A 281 -15.58 6.09 10.85
N LYS A 282 -15.59 7.22 11.55
CA LYS A 282 -15.29 8.54 10.97
C LYS A 282 -13.96 8.59 10.21
N ASN A 283 -12.92 7.92 10.73
CA ASN A 283 -11.58 7.93 10.13
C ASN A 283 -11.41 6.93 8.97
N THR A 284 -12.41 6.10 8.70
CA THR A 284 -12.31 4.99 7.73
C THR A 284 -13.44 5.00 6.69
N THR A 285 -14.50 5.80 6.89
CA THR A 285 -15.63 5.93 5.96
C THR A 285 -15.18 6.16 4.52
N LEU A 286 -14.22 7.06 4.27
CA LEU A 286 -13.73 7.31 2.91
C LEU A 286 -12.38 6.61 2.65
N GLY A 287 -12.18 5.44 3.26
CA GLY A 287 -10.91 4.70 3.25
C GLY A 287 -10.05 5.01 4.47
N PHE A 288 -9.33 4.00 4.95
CA PHE A 288 -8.58 4.04 6.21
C PHE A 288 -7.64 5.24 6.30
N GLY A 289 -7.77 6.03 7.38
CA GLY A 289 -7.01 7.25 7.58
C GLY A 289 -7.42 8.38 6.63
N ASP A 290 -8.67 8.38 6.17
CA ASP A 290 -9.22 9.31 5.19
C ASP A 290 -8.35 9.44 3.93
N CYS A 291 -7.90 8.31 3.37
CA CYS A 291 -7.04 8.32 2.18
C CYS A 291 -7.80 8.57 0.87
N GLN A 292 -9.08 8.15 0.78
CA GLN A 292 -9.96 8.42 -0.37
C GLN A 292 -9.41 7.93 -1.72
N LEU A 293 -8.69 6.81 -1.72
CA LEU A 293 -7.98 6.34 -2.92
C LEU A 293 -8.89 5.47 -3.80
N LEU A 294 -8.47 5.35 -5.06
CA LEU A 294 -8.99 4.40 -6.04
C LEU A 294 -7.84 3.51 -6.52
N ILE A 295 -7.34 2.66 -5.63
CA ILE A 295 -6.19 1.79 -5.91
C ILE A 295 -6.46 0.34 -5.50
N GLY A 296 -5.96 -0.61 -6.27
CA GLY A 296 -5.99 -2.03 -5.96
C GLY A 296 -4.78 -2.77 -6.49
N PHE A 297 -4.43 -3.87 -5.84
CA PHE A 297 -3.29 -4.69 -6.22
C PHE A 297 -3.72 -6.11 -6.59
N TYR A 298 -2.81 -6.85 -7.21
CA TYR A 298 -3.01 -8.25 -7.54
C TYR A 298 -3.50 -9.09 -6.35
N HIS A 299 -2.79 -8.95 -5.22
CA HIS A 299 -2.97 -9.78 -4.02
C HIS A 299 -4.08 -9.26 -3.09
N ASN A 300 -4.35 -7.96 -3.05
CA ASN A 300 -5.42 -7.40 -2.23
C ASN A 300 -5.80 -5.97 -2.64
N THR A 301 -6.98 -5.51 -2.24
CA THR A 301 -7.36 -4.09 -2.31
C THR A 301 -7.06 -3.41 -0.97
N PRO A 302 -6.23 -2.35 -0.91
CA PRO A 302 -5.96 -1.63 0.35
C PRO A 302 -7.23 -1.07 0.97
N ASN A 303 -7.35 -1.12 2.30
CA ASN A 303 -8.49 -0.47 2.99
C ASN A 303 -8.43 1.05 2.96
N ASN A 304 -7.35 1.64 2.45
CA ASN A 304 -7.22 3.07 2.14
C ASN A 304 -8.02 3.49 0.90
N THR A 305 -8.45 2.51 0.09
CA THR A 305 -9.39 2.70 -1.02
C THR A 305 -10.82 2.87 -0.49
N LEU A 306 -11.69 3.56 -1.24
CA LEU A 306 -13.09 3.72 -0.85
C LEU A 306 -13.78 2.37 -0.56
N PRO A 307 -14.45 2.19 0.61
CA PRO A 307 -15.11 0.94 1.00
C PRO A 307 -16.13 0.40 -0.02
N ILE A 308 -16.84 1.29 -0.74
CA ILE A 308 -17.77 0.91 -1.82
C ILE A 308 -17.10 0.08 -2.94
N ILE A 309 -15.78 0.10 -3.06
CA ILE A 309 -15.05 -0.71 -4.04
C ILE A 309 -14.85 -2.15 -3.57
N TRP A 310 -14.58 -2.35 -2.28
CA TRP A 310 -13.94 -3.57 -1.79
C TRP A 310 -14.61 -4.33 -0.67
N TYR A 311 -15.57 -3.72 0.04
CA TYR A 311 -16.23 -4.36 1.17
C TYR A 311 -16.91 -5.68 0.76
N ASP A 312 -16.60 -6.76 1.48
CA ASP A 312 -17.03 -8.14 1.17
C ASP A 312 -17.38 -8.94 2.44
N GLU A 313 -17.68 -8.26 3.57
CA GLU A 313 -17.92 -8.94 4.86
C GLU A 313 -19.35 -9.46 5.03
N GLU A 314 -20.32 -8.87 4.33
CA GLU A 314 -21.73 -9.23 4.36
C GLU A 314 -22.30 -9.12 2.96
N GLU A 315 -22.54 -10.26 2.31
CA GLU A 315 -23.06 -10.30 0.94
C GLU A 315 -24.43 -9.62 0.80
N GLU A 316 -25.24 -9.64 1.87
CA GLU A 316 -26.55 -8.96 1.92
C GLU A 316 -26.42 -7.43 1.97
N LEU A 317 -25.29 -6.91 2.46
CA LEU A 317 -25.06 -5.49 2.64
C LEU A 317 -24.42 -4.86 1.39
N TRP A 318 -23.49 -5.57 0.74
CA TRP A 318 -22.75 -5.01 -0.39
C TRP A 318 -22.18 -6.10 -1.31
N VAL A 319 -22.23 -5.82 -2.61
CA VAL A 319 -21.51 -6.63 -3.62
C VAL A 319 -20.28 -5.85 -4.11
N PRO A 320 -19.03 -6.26 -3.84
CA PRO A 320 -17.84 -5.50 -4.24
C PRO A 320 -17.42 -5.71 -5.71
N ILE A 321 -16.77 -4.70 -6.28
CA ILE A 321 -16.16 -4.77 -7.60
C ILE A 321 -14.71 -5.31 -7.55
N PHE A 322 -13.94 -4.94 -6.52
CA PHE A 322 -12.60 -5.48 -6.23
C PHE A 322 -12.51 -5.89 -4.76
N LYS A 323 -12.61 -7.18 -4.47
CA LYS A 323 -12.64 -7.70 -3.10
C LYS A 323 -11.38 -7.31 -2.31
N ARG A 324 -11.56 -7.13 -1.01
CA ARG A 324 -10.49 -7.12 -0.02
C ARG A 324 -10.63 -8.35 0.88
N TYR A 325 -9.52 -9.04 1.10
CA TYR A 325 -9.44 -10.07 2.14
C TYR A 325 -9.06 -9.38 3.45
N ASN A 326 -10.03 -9.19 4.34
CA ASN A 326 -9.80 -8.60 5.66
C ASN A 326 -9.16 -9.61 6.62
N LYS A 327 -8.55 -9.06 7.67
CA LYS A 327 -7.91 -9.85 8.71
C LYS A 327 -8.98 -10.23 9.72
N VAL A 328 -8.96 -11.49 10.13
CA VAL A 328 -9.77 -11.98 11.26
C VAL A 328 -8.85 -11.94 12.47
N TYR A 329 -9.19 -11.10 13.45
CA TYR A 329 -8.38 -10.86 14.65
C TYR A 329 -8.76 -11.76 15.81
#